data_AF-A0A7C1SJP7-F1
#
_entry.id   AF-A0A7C1SJP7-F1
#
_cell.length_a   1.000
_cell.length_b   1.000
_cell.length_c   1.000
_cell.angle_alpha   90.00
_cell.angle_beta   90.00
_cell.angle_gamma   90.00
#
_symmetry.space_group_name_H-M   'P 1'
#
loop_
_entity.id
_entity.type
_entity.pdbx_description
1 polymer ?
#
loop_
_entity_poly.entity_id
_entity_poly.type
_entity_poly.pdbx_seq_one_letter_code
_entity_poly.pdbx_strand_id
1 'polypeptide(L)'
;MRAIVKKMRVMTFFGEHLLLQDEATPYGHDQFPFTPFIGYLDRYGFPYGVPRQIRGQNEETNKRRSMWLAMLQKRRITVEKGAVPEGDADALDALYAEANKLDGFMVVEDGGIKKLKIEEMANLSEFQAKLMQQSELEIREIAGTPRGAMGYEEPGQSGVAKNIEVQRATVTTATLFDNLRRSMKQIGEQNISNIQTFWRYEKVLRVTDRLTGAERFITVNQAQEGGMKNNITQGKFDCVVSETPSTDTIREKNMEILYAAIEKSPPEAVPTLLIAAFEMSDLPNKELLLEKLKPILGIEPENEDITAEEKKQQVLEQLEAHKEQQQMVAQLEMEGMKAQLQEAQLKNAETQLKMIELEAKIAKLVADTQQTVVNTELAVDGHELDVDKHELDIDKHELDIDIAQVDALEKGVDVALKSEGGNGDKQATGNA
;
A
#
# COMPACT_ATOMS: atom_id res chain seq x y z
N MET A 1 33.73 20.66 -39.67
CA MET A 1 33.68 20.14 -38.29
C MET A 1 34.36 18.79 -38.25
N ARG A 2 35.41 18.59 -37.45
CA ARG A 2 35.94 17.25 -37.15
C ARG A 2 35.10 16.67 -36.01
N ALA A 3 34.34 15.61 -36.28
CA ALA A 3 33.60 14.89 -35.24
C ALA A 3 34.59 14.03 -34.44
N ILE A 4 34.55 14.14 -33.11
CA ILE A 4 35.31 13.26 -32.21
C ILE A 4 34.55 11.93 -32.14
N VAL A 5 35.12 10.88 -32.72
CA VAL A 5 34.55 9.53 -32.68
C VAL A 5 35.36 8.70 -31.69
N LYS A 6 34.68 8.12 -30.69
CA LYS A 6 35.30 7.18 -29.75
C LYS A 6 35.55 5.87 -30.50
N LYS A 7 36.76 5.31 -30.39
CA LYS A 7 37.10 3.99 -30.93
C LYS A 7 37.65 3.10 -29.85
N MET A 8 37.21 1.85 -29.83
CA MET A 8 37.73 0.87 -28.87
C MET A 8 38.85 0.01 -29.47
N ARG A 9 39.82 -0.36 -28.63
CA ARG A 9 40.91 -1.28 -28.94
C ARG A 9 41.04 -2.31 -27.83
N VAL A 10 41.48 -3.51 -28.17
CA VAL A 10 41.75 -4.58 -27.22
C VAL A 10 43.25 -4.79 -27.17
N MET A 11 43.81 -4.64 -25.98
CA MET A 11 45.23 -4.85 -25.70
C MET A 11 45.36 -5.93 -24.64
N THR A 12 46.18 -6.94 -24.91
CA THR A 12 46.47 -8.03 -23.98
C THR A 12 47.89 -7.85 -23.46
N PHE A 13 48.01 -7.80 -22.14
CA PHE A 13 49.29 -7.65 -21.44
C PHE A 13 49.55 -8.86 -20.55
N PHE A 14 50.83 -9.21 -20.40
CA PHE A 14 51.30 -10.15 -19.41
C PHE A 14 52.23 -9.44 -18.42
N GLY A 15 51.84 -9.42 -17.15
CA GLY A 15 52.53 -8.61 -16.13
C GLY A 15 52.46 -7.12 -16.44
N GLU A 16 53.47 -6.37 -15.99
CA GLU A 16 53.47 -4.90 -16.04
C GLU A 16 53.97 -4.32 -17.38
N HIS A 17 54.75 -5.08 -18.15
CA HIS A 17 55.52 -4.52 -19.28
C HIS A 17 55.43 -5.29 -20.59
N LEU A 18 54.93 -6.53 -20.61
CA LEU A 18 54.88 -7.30 -21.85
C LEU A 18 53.53 -7.14 -22.54
N LEU A 19 53.48 -6.33 -23.59
CA LEU A 19 52.37 -6.29 -24.54
C LEU A 19 52.42 -7.55 -25.40
N LEU A 20 51.39 -8.38 -25.35
CA LEU A 20 51.27 -9.56 -26.19
C LEU A 20 50.56 -9.26 -27.51
N GLN A 21 49.49 -8.47 -27.45
CA GLN A 21 48.61 -8.23 -28.60
C GLN A 21 47.97 -6.84 -28.48
N ASP A 22 47.91 -6.11 -29.60
CA ASP A 22 47.17 -4.85 -29.73
C ASP A 22 46.38 -4.87 -31.04
N GLU A 23 45.08 -5.05 -30.92
CA GLU A 23 44.17 -5.18 -32.06
C GLU A 23 42.97 -4.25 -31.91
N ALA A 24 42.35 -3.93 -33.05
CA ALA A 24 41.06 -3.26 -33.04
C ALA A 24 40.00 -4.21 -32.45
N THR A 25 38.93 -3.67 -31.86
CA THR A 25 37.86 -4.51 -31.36
C THR A 25 37.25 -5.37 -32.48
N PRO A 26 37.01 -6.66 -32.23
CA PRO A 26 36.33 -7.53 -33.19
C PRO A 26 34.82 -7.20 -33.28
N TYR A 27 34.30 -6.43 -32.32
CA TYR A 27 32.90 -6.03 -32.23
C TYR A 27 32.62 -4.77 -33.06
N GLY A 28 31.39 -4.67 -33.59
CA GLY A 28 30.93 -3.49 -34.33
C GLY A 28 30.55 -2.30 -33.45
N HIS A 29 30.62 -2.46 -32.12
CA HIS A 29 30.41 -1.39 -31.16
C HIS A 29 31.74 -0.90 -30.58
N ASP A 30 31.87 0.42 -30.43
CA ASP A 30 33.01 1.07 -29.74
C ASP A 30 32.81 1.12 -28.19
N GLN A 31 32.03 0.18 -27.64
CA GLN A 31 31.78 0.01 -26.21
C GLN A 31 32.57 -1.18 -25.64
N PHE A 32 32.82 -1.16 -24.33
CA PHE A 32 33.45 -2.30 -23.64
C PHE A 32 32.59 -3.56 -23.76
N PRO A 33 33.18 -4.74 -24.04
CA PRO A 33 32.43 -5.98 -24.22
C PRO A 33 31.86 -6.54 -22.90
N PHE A 34 32.38 -6.10 -21.77
CA PHE A 34 31.91 -6.51 -20.45
C PHE A 34 31.10 -5.38 -19.83
N THR A 35 29.82 -5.64 -19.60
CA THR A 35 28.92 -4.72 -18.90
C THR A 35 28.81 -5.15 -17.44
N PRO A 36 29.42 -4.43 -16.48
CA PRO A 36 29.32 -4.79 -15.07
C PRO A 36 27.94 -4.44 -14.52
N PHE A 37 27.35 -5.34 -13.74
CA PHE A 37 26.23 -5.01 -12.89
C PHE A 37 26.74 -4.37 -11.59
N ILE A 38 26.34 -3.13 -11.34
CA ILE A 38 26.77 -2.35 -10.17
C ILE A 38 25.55 -2.13 -9.28
N GLY A 39 25.63 -2.58 -8.02
CA GLY A 39 24.60 -2.35 -7.01
C GLY A 39 24.60 -0.90 -6.52
N TYR A 40 25.54 -0.56 -5.65
CA TYR A 40 25.71 0.81 -5.15
C TYR A 40 27.13 1.30 -5.39
N LEU A 41 27.31 2.63 -5.42
CA LEU A 41 28.61 3.28 -5.60
C LEU A 41 28.96 4.09 -4.35
N ASP A 42 30.19 3.91 -3.87
CA ASP A 42 30.77 4.73 -2.81
C ASP A 42 31.09 6.14 -3.34
N ARG A 43 31.37 7.08 -2.44
CA ARG A 43 31.82 8.44 -2.79
C ARG A 43 33.04 8.46 -3.71
N TYR A 44 33.90 7.46 -3.60
CA TYR A 44 35.10 7.28 -4.41
C TYR A 44 34.87 6.46 -5.69
N GLY A 45 33.63 6.07 -5.99
CA GLY A 45 33.29 5.28 -7.19
C GLY A 45 33.53 3.77 -7.05
N PHE A 46 33.82 3.26 -5.85
CA PHE A 46 33.95 1.82 -5.64
C PHE A 46 32.59 1.14 -5.54
N PRO A 47 32.33 0.06 -6.30
CA PRO A 47 31.08 -0.66 -6.24
C PRO A 47 30.97 -1.43 -4.92
N TYR A 48 29.77 -1.46 -4.34
CA TYR A 48 29.46 -2.29 -3.17
C TYR A 48 28.04 -2.85 -3.22
N GLY A 49 27.81 -3.93 -2.47
CA GLY A 49 26.49 -4.56 -2.33
C GLY A 49 25.82 -4.26 -0.99
N VAL A 50 24.54 -4.63 -0.90
CA VAL A 50 23.71 -4.50 0.32
C VAL A 50 24.44 -4.97 1.60
N PRO A 51 25.16 -6.11 1.63
CA PRO A 51 25.77 -6.61 2.87
C PRO A 51 26.83 -5.67 3.49
N ARG A 52 27.42 -4.73 2.74
CA ARG A 52 28.45 -3.81 3.26
C ARG A 52 27.90 -2.93 4.37
N GLN A 53 26.63 -2.52 4.29
CA GLN A 53 25.98 -1.67 5.28
C GLN A 53 25.66 -2.44 6.57
N ILE A 54 25.36 -3.74 6.45
CA ILE A 54 24.96 -4.60 7.58
C ILE A 54 26.18 -5.16 8.32
N ARG A 55 27.35 -5.24 7.66
CA ARG A 55 28.56 -5.86 8.22
C ARG A 55 28.94 -5.33 9.61
N GLY A 56 28.91 -4.00 9.80
CA GLY A 56 29.27 -3.39 11.09
C GLY A 56 28.37 -3.86 12.24
N GLN A 57 27.05 -3.87 12.00
CA GLN A 57 26.06 -4.29 13.00
C GLN A 57 26.09 -5.79 13.26
N ASN A 58 26.40 -6.60 12.24
CA ASN A 58 26.61 -8.04 12.41
C ASN A 58 27.83 -8.34 13.28
N GLU A 59 28.95 -7.63 13.08
CA GLU A 59 30.15 -7.81 13.90
C GLU A 59 29.89 -7.41 15.36
N GLU A 60 29.16 -6.33 15.60
CA GLU A 60 28.73 -5.92 16.93
C GLU A 60 27.81 -6.96 17.58
N THR A 61 26.79 -7.43 16.86
CA THR A 61 25.83 -8.43 17.35
C THR A 61 26.53 -9.71 17.75
N ASN A 62 27.48 -10.18 16.93
CA ASN A 62 28.29 -11.36 17.24
C ASN A 62 29.13 -11.16 18.51
N LYS A 63 29.81 -10.00 18.65
CA LYS A 63 30.59 -9.67 19.85
C LYS A 63 29.72 -9.61 21.10
N ARG A 64 28.55 -8.96 21.02
CA ARG A 64 27.58 -8.88 22.13
C ARG A 64 27.04 -10.25 22.51
N ARG A 65 26.70 -11.09 21.54
CA ARG A 65 26.25 -12.46 21.80
C ARG A 65 27.31 -13.28 22.52
N SER A 66 28.57 -13.18 22.10
CA SER A 66 29.69 -13.82 22.81
C SER A 66 29.88 -13.26 24.22
N MET A 67 29.77 -11.94 24.41
CA MET A 67 29.87 -11.31 25.73
C MET A 67 28.71 -11.70 26.66
N TRP A 68 27.49 -11.78 26.13
CA TRP A 68 26.31 -12.22 26.87
C TRP A 68 26.47 -13.66 27.37
N LEU A 69 26.88 -14.59 26.49
CA LEU A 69 27.19 -15.97 26.89
C LEU A 69 28.31 -16.02 27.93
N ALA A 70 29.36 -15.21 27.77
CA ALA A 70 30.46 -15.15 28.73
C ALA A 70 30.01 -14.58 30.10
N MET A 71 29.10 -13.59 30.13
CA MET A 71 28.55 -13.05 31.37
C MET A 71 27.66 -14.06 32.10
N LEU A 72 26.92 -14.90 31.37
CA LEU A 72 26.13 -15.98 31.96
C LEU A 72 27.00 -17.08 32.58
N GLN A 73 28.16 -17.35 31.97
CA GLN A 73 29.11 -18.35 32.47
C GLN A 73 29.98 -17.85 33.61
N LYS A 74 30.38 -16.57 33.58
CA LYS A 74 31.33 -16.00 34.55
C LYS A 74 30.61 -15.54 35.81
N ARG A 75 30.90 -16.19 36.92
CA ARG A 75 30.55 -15.71 38.27
C ARG A 75 31.73 -14.96 38.86
N ARG A 76 31.48 -13.86 39.57
CA ARG A 76 32.53 -13.16 40.32
C ARG A 76 32.50 -13.62 41.76
N ILE A 77 33.61 -14.17 42.23
CA ILE A 77 33.80 -14.59 43.61
C ILE A 77 34.70 -13.54 44.28
N THR A 78 34.18 -12.86 45.29
CA THR A 78 34.95 -11.90 46.09
C THR A 78 35.19 -12.54 47.45
N VAL A 79 36.46 -12.73 47.82
CA VAL A 79 36.87 -13.40 49.06
C VAL A 79 37.71 -12.44 49.89
N GLU A 80 37.45 -12.32 51.19
CA GLU A 80 38.31 -11.56 52.11
C GLU A 80 39.65 -12.27 52.34
N LYS A 81 40.75 -11.51 52.40
CA LYS A 81 42.12 -12.05 52.52
C LYS A 81 42.35 -12.93 53.76
N GLY A 82 41.53 -12.79 54.80
CA GLY A 82 41.55 -13.62 56.02
C GLY A 82 40.54 -14.80 56.02
N ALA A 83 40.02 -15.18 54.85
CA ALA A 83 39.15 -16.35 54.66
C ALA A 83 39.92 -17.62 54.27
N VAL A 84 41.19 -17.50 53.89
CA VAL A 84 42.08 -18.62 53.55
C VAL A 84 43.33 -18.51 54.42
N PRO A 85 43.82 -19.60 55.04
CA PRO A 85 45.08 -19.60 55.80
C PRO A 85 46.23 -19.04 54.94
N GLU A 86 47.08 -18.17 55.51
CA GLU A 86 48.24 -17.62 54.80
C GLU A 86 49.21 -18.76 54.41
N GLY A 87 49.24 -19.13 53.12
CA GLY A 87 50.22 -20.07 52.57
C GLY A 87 49.66 -21.16 51.66
N ASP A 88 48.37 -21.48 51.71
CA ASP A 88 47.79 -22.58 50.91
C ASP A 88 47.17 -22.07 49.60
N ALA A 89 47.99 -22.03 48.54
CA ALA A 89 47.52 -21.77 47.18
C ALA A 89 46.48 -22.83 46.71
N ASP A 90 46.64 -24.07 47.16
CA ASP A 90 45.78 -25.19 46.81
C ASP A 90 44.35 -25.03 47.38
N ALA A 91 44.19 -24.38 48.54
CA ALA A 91 42.90 -24.13 49.16
C ALA A 91 42.09 -23.05 48.42
N LEU A 92 42.78 -22.04 47.87
CA LEU A 92 42.16 -21.05 46.98
C LEU A 92 41.66 -21.70 45.69
N ASP A 93 42.49 -22.53 45.05
CA ASP A 93 42.14 -23.22 43.81
C ASP A 93 40.99 -24.23 44.01
N ALA A 94 40.95 -24.92 45.16
CA ALA A 94 39.82 -25.78 45.53
C ALA A 94 38.52 -24.97 45.70
N LEU A 95 38.57 -23.81 46.37
CA LEU A 95 37.43 -22.92 46.53
C LEU A 95 36.94 -22.37 45.18
N TYR A 96 37.86 -21.99 44.29
CA TYR A 96 37.55 -21.59 42.91
C TYR A 96 36.90 -22.73 42.11
N ALA A 97 37.38 -23.95 42.24
CA ALA A 97 36.82 -25.11 41.55
C ALA A 97 35.41 -25.46 42.06
N GLU A 98 35.19 -25.39 43.38
CA GLU A 98 33.89 -25.66 43.99
C GLU A 98 32.85 -24.57 43.65
N ALA A 99 33.25 -23.31 43.65
CA ALA A 99 32.38 -22.19 43.26
C ALA A 99 31.93 -22.22 41.80
N ASN A 100 32.76 -22.77 40.92
CA ASN A 100 32.46 -22.92 39.50
C ASN A 100 31.68 -24.21 39.18
N LYS A 101 31.39 -25.07 40.17
CA LYS A 101 30.51 -26.21 39.96
C LYS A 101 29.10 -25.74 39.59
N LEU A 102 28.50 -26.42 38.61
CA LEU A 102 27.16 -26.13 38.11
C LEU A 102 26.06 -26.45 39.14
N ASP A 103 26.39 -27.20 40.19
CA ASP A 103 25.46 -27.74 41.19
C ASP A 103 24.93 -26.68 42.17
N GLY A 104 25.52 -25.47 42.19
CA GLY A 104 25.04 -24.34 43.00
C GLY A 104 25.17 -24.53 44.52
N PHE A 105 25.84 -25.59 44.97
CA PHE A 105 26.05 -25.92 46.37
C PHE A 105 27.54 -25.79 46.73
N MET A 106 27.84 -25.04 47.79
CA MET A 106 29.18 -24.82 48.30
C MET A 106 29.16 -24.94 49.83
N VAL A 107 30.09 -25.71 50.39
CA VAL A 107 30.27 -25.81 51.84
C VAL A 107 31.39 -24.85 52.25
N VAL A 108 31.06 -23.90 53.12
CA VAL A 108 32.02 -22.90 53.63
C VAL A 108 32.26 -23.15 55.12
N GLU A 109 33.50 -22.95 55.58
CA GLU A 109 33.83 -23.06 57.00
C GLU A 109 33.10 -22.02 57.88
N ASP A 110 33.03 -22.30 59.17
CA ASP A 110 32.22 -21.56 60.13
C ASP A 110 32.63 -20.07 60.18
N GLY A 111 31.68 -19.17 59.89
CA GLY A 111 31.93 -17.73 59.73
C GLY A 111 32.38 -17.26 58.34
N GLY A 112 32.62 -18.16 57.38
CA GLY A 112 33.05 -17.84 56.01
C GLY A 112 31.93 -17.30 55.10
N ILE A 113 30.65 -17.53 55.45
CA ILE A 113 29.49 -17.00 54.70
C ILE A 113 29.51 -15.45 54.64
N LYS A 114 30.01 -14.77 55.69
CA LYS A 114 30.14 -13.29 55.69
C LYS A 114 31.36 -12.79 54.91
N LYS A 115 32.36 -13.64 54.71
CA LYS A 115 33.65 -13.31 54.07
C LYS A 115 33.68 -13.62 52.57
N LEU A 116 32.64 -14.27 52.05
CA LEU A 116 32.52 -14.70 50.66
C LEU A 116 31.29 -14.03 50.02
N LYS A 117 31.50 -13.13 49.05
CA LYS A 117 30.43 -12.51 48.26
C LYS A 117 30.49 -13.03 46.84
N ILE A 118 29.53 -13.87 46.47
CA ILE A 118 29.31 -14.30 45.10
C ILE A 118 28.37 -13.28 44.46
N GLU A 119 28.86 -12.52 43.49
CA GLU A 119 28.03 -11.64 42.68
C GLU A 119 27.79 -12.30 41.33
N GLU A 120 26.54 -12.68 41.10
CA GLU A 120 26.09 -13.13 39.79
C GLU A 120 25.88 -11.91 38.90
N MET A 121 26.59 -11.85 37.78
CA MET A 121 26.46 -10.78 36.78
C MET A 121 25.16 -10.90 35.96
N ALA A 122 24.19 -11.69 36.42
CA ALA A 122 22.93 -11.98 35.73
C ALA A 122 22.15 -10.70 35.38
N ASN A 123 22.14 -9.70 36.26
CA ASN A 123 21.47 -8.42 36.01
C ASN A 123 22.08 -7.64 34.83
N LEU A 124 23.39 -7.79 34.59
CA LEU A 124 24.08 -7.17 33.45
C LEU A 124 23.78 -7.91 32.14
N SER A 125 23.46 -9.21 32.23
CA SER A 125 23.10 -10.04 31.09
C SER A 125 21.76 -9.65 30.47
N GLU A 126 20.77 -9.19 31.27
CA GLU A 126 19.50 -8.70 30.75
C GLU A 126 19.65 -7.41 29.94
N PHE A 127 20.52 -6.50 30.37
CA PHE A 127 20.81 -5.28 29.62
C PHE A 127 21.47 -5.59 28.27
N GLN A 128 22.42 -6.53 28.26
CA GLN A 128 23.06 -6.99 27.02
C GLN A 128 22.06 -7.68 26.06
N ALA A 129 21.11 -8.46 26.61
CA ALA A 129 20.06 -9.09 25.81
C ALA A 129 19.13 -8.05 25.16
N LYS A 130 18.72 -7.01 25.90
CA LYS A 130 17.91 -5.90 25.35
C LYS A 130 18.66 -5.15 24.26
N LEU A 131 19.94 -4.85 24.48
CA LEU A 131 20.78 -4.16 23.49
C LEU A 131 21.00 -5.03 22.23
N MET A 132 21.15 -6.35 22.39
CA MET A 132 21.22 -7.29 21.27
C MET A 132 19.93 -7.29 20.45
N GLN A 133 18.75 -7.31 21.11
CA GLN A 133 17.46 -7.21 20.41
C GLN A 133 17.35 -5.89 19.63
N GLN A 134 17.82 -4.78 20.19
CA GLN A 134 17.86 -3.50 19.48
C GLN A 134 18.79 -3.56 18.25
N SER A 135 19.99 -4.13 18.37
CA SER A 135 20.90 -4.31 17.23
C SER A 135 20.30 -5.22 16.13
N GLU A 136 19.57 -6.27 16.52
CA GLU A 136 18.86 -7.13 15.56
C GLU A 136 17.73 -6.38 14.83
N LEU A 137 17.06 -5.43 15.49
CA LEU A 137 16.10 -4.54 14.85
C LEU A 137 16.79 -3.56 13.89
N GLU A 138 17.90 -2.94 14.29
CA GLU A 138 18.68 -2.04 13.45
C GLU A 138 19.20 -2.74 12.18
N ILE A 139 19.65 -4.01 12.29
CA ILE A 139 20.02 -4.83 11.12
C ILE A 139 18.87 -4.92 10.11
N ARG A 140 17.64 -5.11 10.61
CA ARG A 140 16.45 -5.25 9.75
C ARG A 140 16.08 -3.93 9.12
N GLU A 141 16.15 -2.83 9.86
CA GLU A 141 15.89 -1.49 9.34
C GLU A 141 16.90 -1.11 8.24
N ILE A 142 18.19 -1.38 8.45
CA ILE A 142 19.25 -1.16 7.45
C ILE A 142 19.06 -2.06 6.23
N ALA A 143 18.65 -3.31 6.43
CA ALA A 143 18.35 -4.22 5.32
C ALA A 143 17.14 -3.76 4.48
N GLY A 144 16.34 -2.81 4.97
CA GLY A 144 15.29 -2.14 4.21
C GLY A 144 14.15 -3.06 3.75
N THR A 145 14.03 -4.25 4.34
CA THR A 145 13.05 -5.26 3.95
C THR A 145 12.05 -5.47 5.11
N PRO A 146 10.78 -5.03 4.96
CA PRO A 146 9.76 -5.18 6.00
C PRO A 146 9.36 -6.65 6.21
N ARG A 147 8.81 -6.97 7.40
CA ARG A 147 8.42 -8.33 7.81
C ARG A 147 7.43 -8.99 6.84
N GLY A 148 6.42 -8.24 6.39
CA GLY A 148 5.45 -8.74 5.43
C GLY A 148 6.07 -9.15 4.09
N ALA A 149 7.13 -8.46 3.65
CA ALA A 149 7.84 -8.81 2.41
C ALA A 149 8.72 -10.07 2.55
N MET A 150 9.16 -10.39 3.77
CA MET A 150 9.88 -11.64 4.06
C MET A 150 8.94 -12.85 4.27
N GLY A 151 7.62 -12.64 4.18
CA GLY A 151 6.62 -13.68 4.46
C GLY A 151 6.40 -13.95 5.95
N TYR A 152 6.96 -13.13 6.84
CA TYR A 152 6.59 -13.15 8.25
C TYR A 152 5.26 -12.43 8.41
N GLU A 153 4.17 -13.20 8.39
CA GLU A 153 2.84 -12.65 8.57
C GLU A 153 2.61 -12.25 10.03
N GLU A 154 2.21 -10.99 10.26
CA GLU A 154 1.65 -10.58 11.54
C GLU A 154 0.13 -10.85 11.54
N PRO A 155 -0.39 -11.65 12.50
CA PRO A 155 -1.81 -11.93 12.56
C PRO A 155 -2.59 -10.63 12.86
N GLY A 156 -3.57 -10.31 12.01
CA GLY A 156 -4.47 -9.16 12.19
C GLY A 156 -4.29 -7.99 11.20
N GLN A 157 -3.32 -8.04 10.27
CA GLN A 157 -3.21 -7.01 9.23
C GLN A 157 -4.19 -7.24 8.07
N SER A 158 -4.80 -6.14 7.61
CA SER A 158 -5.63 -6.11 6.39
C SER A 158 -4.80 -6.47 5.15
N GLY A 159 -5.40 -7.18 4.18
CA GLY A 159 -4.74 -7.49 2.91
C GLY A 159 -4.23 -6.25 2.15
N VAL A 160 -4.90 -5.10 2.32
CA VAL A 160 -4.43 -3.81 1.78
C VAL A 160 -3.14 -3.37 2.46
N ALA A 161 -3.04 -3.53 3.78
CA ALA A 161 -1.82 -3.21 4.52
C ALA A 161 -0.65 -4.11 4.10
N LYS A 162 -0.89 -5.42 3.92
CA LYS A 162 0.11 -6.36 3.38
C LYS A 162 0.61 -5.92 2.00
N ASN A 163 -0.30 -5.54 1.10
CA ASN A 163 0.07 -5.05 -0.22
C ASN A 163 0.90 -3.76 -0.16
N ILE A 164 0.58 -2.83 0.75
CA ILE A 164 1.36 -1.60 0.95
C ILE A 164 2.76 -1.93 1.49
N GLU A 165 2.91 -2.89 2.40
CA GLU A 165 4.23 -3.33 2.89
C GLU A 165 5.11 -3.94 1.78
N VAL A 166 4.52 -4.78 0.92
CA VAL A 166 5.19 -5.33 -0.27
C VAL A 166 5.62 -4.21 -1.23
N GLN A 167 4.77 -3.20 -1.43
CA GLN A 167 5.12 -2.04 -2.25
C GLN A 167 6.28 -1.24 -1.64
N ARG A 168 6.33 -1.07 -0.31
CA ARG A 168 7.48 -0.41 0.35
C ARG A 168 8.78 -1.17 0.15
N ALA A 169 8.75 -2.51 0.23
CA ALA A 169 9.92 -3.34 -0.07
C ALA A 169 10.40 -3.22 -1.53
N THR A 170 9.45 -3.00 -2.44
CA THR A 170 9.75 -2.76 -3.86
C THR A 170 10.49 -1.43 -4.03
N VAL A 171 10.15 -0.38 -3.27
CA VAL A 171 10.83 0.92 -3.35
C VAL A 171 12.30 0.83 -2.89
N THR A 172 12.60 0.09 -1.82
CA THR A 172 13.99 -0.07 -1.35
C THR A 172 14.86 -0.84 -2.35
N THR A 173 14.28 -1.81 -3.05
CA THR A 173 14.97 -2.61 -4.06
C THR A 173 14.97 -1.99 -5.46
N ALA A 174 14.13 -0.97 -5.70
CA ALA A 174 13.96 -0.33 -7.01
C ALA A 174 15.28 0.15 -7.62
N THR A 175 16.17 0.74 -6.81
CA THR A 175 17.47 1.23 -7.29
C THR A 175 18.37 0.11 -7.86
N LEU A 176 18.31 -1.10 -7.29
CA LEU A 176 19.03 -2.26 -7.84
C LEU A 176 18.40 -2.71 -9.17
N PHE A 177 17.07 -2.71 -9.25
CA PHE A 177 16.36 -3.07 -10.48
C PHE A 177 16.60 -2.04 -11.59
N ASP A 178 16.68 -0.74 -11.28
CA ASP A 178 17.05 0.29 -12.24
C ASP A 178 18.46 0.09 -12.78
N ASN A 179 19.42 -0.23 -11.90
CA ASN A 179 20.78 -0.55 -12.30
C ASN A 179 20.85 -1.84 -13.14
N LEU A 180 19.99 -2.82 -12.84
CA LEU A 180 19.87 -4.04 -13.62
C LEU A 180 19.33 -3.73 -15.01
N ARG A 181 18.25 -2.94 -15.10
CA ARG A 181 17.64 -2.50 -16.35
C ARG A 181 18.63 -1.73 -17.22
N ARG A 182 19.42 -0.83 -16.62
CA ARG A 182 20.51 -0.13 -17.32
C ARG A 182 21.54 -1.12 -17.87
N SER A 183 21.97 -2.08 -17.07
CA SER A 183 22.95 -3.10 -17.48
C SER A 183 22.40 -3.98 -18.61
N MET A 184 21.15 -4.43 -18.49
CA MET A 184 20.46 -5.20 -19.53
C MET A 184 20.28 -4.41 -20.82
N LYS A 185 19.96 -3.11 -20.72
CA LYS A 185 19.85 -2.23 -21.90
C LYS A 185 21.18 -2.13 -22.63
N GLN A 186 22.28 -1.93 -21.91
CA GLN A 186 23.63 -1.88 -22.48
C GLN A 186 24.00 -3.20 -23.16
N ILE A 187 23.70 -4.34 -22.53
CA ILE A 187 23.89 -5.68 -23.12
C ILE A 187 23.04 -5.83 -24.38
N GLY A 188 21.78 -5.37 -24.36
CA GLY A 188 20.89 -5.39 -25.51
C GLY A 188 21.44 -4.60 -26.69
N GLU A 189 21.90 -3.37 -26.46
CA GLU A 189 22.55 -2.52 -27.47
C GLU A 189 23.81 -3.18 -28.06
N GLN A 190 24.66 -3.79 -27.22
CA GLN A 190 25.86 -4.52 -27.65
C GLN A 190 25.50 -5.74 -28.49
N ASN A 191 24.51 -6.52 -28.06
CA ASN A 191 24.04 -7.70 -28.79
C ASN A 191 23.46 -7.32 -30.15
N ILE A 192 22.65 -6.27 -30.24
CA ILE A 192 22.12 -5.76 -31.50
C ILE A 192 23.28 -5.39 -32.45
N SER A 193 24.27 -4.63 -31.96
CA SER A 193 25.43 -4.24 -32.77
C SER A 193 26.23 -5.45 -33.26
N ASN A 194 26.38 -6.47 -32.41
CA ASN A 194 27.05 -7.71 -32.78
C ASN A 194 26.25 -8.50 -33.83
N ILE A 195 24.93 -8.60 -33.68
CA ILE A 195 24.04 -9.21 -34.68
C ILE A 195 24.21 -8.51 -36.03
N GLN A 196 24.20 -7.17 -36.07
CA GLN A 196 24.39 -6.41 -37.31
C GLN A 196 25.75 -6.64 -37.96
N THR A 197 26.79 -6.84 -37.16
CA THR A 197 28.16 -7.03 -37.64
C THR A 197 28.38 -8.42 -38.22
N PHE A 198 27.85 -9.45 -37.55
CA PHE A 198 28.10 -10.85 -37.88
C PHE A 198 27.03 -11.48 -38.79
N TRP A 199 25.77 -11.03 -38.75
CA TRP A 199 24.68 -11.60 -39.58
C TRP A 199 24.58 -10.92 -40.95
N ARG A 200 25.56 -11.18 -41.81
CA ARG A 200 25.63 -10.62 -43.19
C ARG A 200 24.97 -11.50 -44.26
N TYR A 201 24.66 -12.75 -43.94
CA TYR A 201 24.09 -13.72 -44.87
C TYR A 201 22.57 -13.85 -44.69
N GLU A 202 21.90 -14.44 -45.68
CA GLU A 202 20.48 -14.76 -45.61
C GLU A 202 20.22 -15.78 -44.48
N LYS A 203 19.21 -15.50 -43.66
CA LYS A 203 18.79 -16.38 -42.55
C LYS A 203 17.28 -16.50 -42.51
N VAL A 204 16.79 -17.70 -42.19
CA VAL A 204 15.38 -17.93 -41.89
C VAL A 204 15.22 -18.03 -40.38
N LEU A 205 14.48 -17.09 -39.79
CA LEU A 205 14.15 -17.11 -38.37
C LEU A 205 12.77 -17.73 -38.19
N ARG A 206 12.69 -18.75 -37.35
CA ARG A 206 11.41 -19.26 -36.84
C ARG A 206 11.03 -18.45 -35.61
N VAL A 207 10.00 -17.63 -35.75
CA VAL A 207 9.41 -16.87 -34.64
C VAL A 207 8.17 -17.62 -34.19
N THR A 208 8.21 -18.17 -32.98
CA THR A 208 7.06 -18.79 -32.34
C THR A 208 6.33 -17.72 -31.55
N ASP A 209 5.08 -17.43 -31.89
CA ASP A 209 4.24 -16.63 -31.01
C ASP A 209 3.85 -17.48 -29.80
N ARG A 210 4.26 -17.03 -28.60
CA ARG A 210 3.98 -17.73 -27.34
C ARG A 210 2.50 -17.69 -26.97
N LEU A 211 1.73 -16.75 -27.53
CA LEU A 211 0.31 -16.56 -27.19
C LEU A 211 -0.61 -17.41 -28.07
N THR A 212 -0.36 -17.44 -29.38
CA THR A 212 -1.19 -18.18 -30.36
C THR A 212 -0.62 -19.54 -30.74
N GLY A 213 0.65 -19.83 -30.45
CA GLY A 213 1.33 -21.05 -30.89
C GLY A 213 1.60 -21.09 -32.40
N ALA A 214 1.28 -20.02 -33.13
CA ALA A 214 1.54 -19.92 -34.55
C ALA A 214 3.05 -19.78 -34.82
N GLU A 215 3.57 -20.62 -35.71
CA GLU A 215 4.95 -20.53 -36.19
C GLU A 215 5.00 -19.59 -37.41
N ARG A 216 5.71 -18.47 -37.29
CA ARG A 216 5.98 -17.57 -38.41
C ARG A 216 7.44 -17.71 -38.83
N PHE A 217 7.66 -18.05 -40.10
CA PHE A 217 8.99 -18.05 -40.70
C PHE A 217 9.26 -16.69 -41.35
N ILE A 218 10.27 -15.99 -40.86
CA ILE A 218 10.69 -14.68 -41.37
C ILE A 218 12.07 -14.84 -42.00
N THR A 219 12.18 -14.56 -43.29
CA THR A 219 13.47 -14.50 -43.99
C THR A 219 14.09 -13.11 -43.82
N VAL A 220 15.38 -13.09 -43.52
CA VAL A 220 16.19 -11.93 -43.21
C VAL A 220 17.34 -11.84 -44.21
N ASN A 221 17.68 -10.61 -44.64
CA ASN A 221 18.74 -10.32 -45.61
C ASN A 221 18.60 -11.07 -46.95
N GLN A 222 17.39 -11.15 -47.50
CA GLN A 222 17.15 -11.79 -48.79
C GLN A 222 17.59 -10.86 -49.94
N ALA A 223 18.45 -11.34 -50.84
CA ALA A 223 18.89 -10.57 -51.99
C ALA A 223 17.77 -10.52 -53.06
N GLN A 224 17.33 -9.32 -53.44
CA GLN A 224 16.34 -9.08 -54.50
C GLN A 224 16.89 -8.07 -55.53
N GLU A 225 16.37 -8.06 -56.76
CA GLU A 225 16.88 -7.28 -57.91
C GLU A 225 16.90 -5.73 -57.74
N GLY A 226 16.51 -5.20 -56.57
CA GLY A 226 16.60 -3.77 -56.23
C GLY A 226 17.25 -3.48 -54.87
N GLY A 227 17.79 -4.49 -54.17
CA GLY A 227 18.38 -4.34 -52.85
C GLY A 227 18.20 -5.58 -51.95
N MET A 228 18.66 -5.50 -50.71
CA MET A 228 18.39 -6.55 -49.71
C MET A 228 17.02 -6.30 -49.05
N LYS A 229 16.10 -7.24 -49.19
CA LYS A 229 14.83 -7.26 -48.46
C LYS A 229 15.11 -7.66 -47.00
N ASN A 230 14.50 -6.93 -46.05
CA ASN A 230 14.72 -7.10 -44.60
C ASN A 230 16.20 -7.02 -44.20
N ASN A 231 16.90 -5.97 -44.63
CA ASN A 231 18.31 -5.76 -44.30
C ASN A 231 18.49 -5.30 -42.84
N ILE A 232 19.01 -6.17 -41.97
CA ILE A 232 19.26 -5.85 -40.55
C ILE A 232 20.46 -4.90 -40.37
N THR A 233 21.37 -4.84 -41.34
CA THR A 233 22.62 -4.06 -41.23
C THR A 233 22.44 -2.54 -41.35
N GLN A 234 21.31 -2.06 -41.87
CA GLN A 234 21.07 -0.63 -42.14
C GLN A 234 20.19 0.08 -41.09
N GLY A 235 19.62 -0.65 -40.13
CA GLY A 235 18.72 -0.09 -39.12
C GLY A 235 19.46 0.44 -37.88
N LYS A 236 18.98 1.52 -37.27
CA LYS A 236 19.24 1.81 -35.85
C LYS A 236 18.06 1.27 -35.06
N PHE A 237 18.31 0.29 -34.22
CA PHE A 237 17.29 -0.29 -33.35
C PHE A 237 17.37 0.36 -31.98
N ASP A 238 16.22 0.76 -31.44
CA ASP A 238 16.12 1.15 -30.03
C ASP A 238 15.88 -0.10 -29.18
N CYS A 239 16.57 -0.17 -28.03
CA CYS A 239 16.42 -1.26 -27.09
C CYS A 239 15.71 -0.75 -25.84
N VAL A 240 14.46 -1.18 -25.68
CA VAL A 240 13.67 -0.91 -24.49
C VAL A 240 13.59 -2.21 -23.68
N VAL A 241 14.09 -2.16 -22.45
CA VAL A 241 14.00 -3.27 -21.51
C VAL A 241 12.81 -3.00 -20.60
N SER A 242 11.76 -3.82 -20.75
CA SER A 242 10.64 -3.87 -19.82
C SER A 242 10.77 -5.06 -18.89
N GLU A 243 10.46 -4.86 -17.62
CA GLU A 243 10.34 -5.97 -16.66
C GLU A 243 9.03 -6.69 -16.91
N THR A 244 9.12 -7.89 -17.46
CA THR A 244 8.00 -8.79 -17.63
C THR A 244 8.14 -9.86 -16.54
N PRO A 245 7.16 -10.00 -15.61
CA PRO A 245 7.18 -11.07 -14.63
C PRO A 245 7.35 -12.41 -15.35
N SER A 246 8.44 -13.12 -15.04
CA SER A 246 8.69 -14.40 -15.68
C SER A 246 7.74 -15.42 -15.06
N THR A 247 6.63 -15.70 -15.76
CA THR A 247 5.59 -16.76 -15.58
C THR A 247 4.23 -16.38 -14.99
N ASP A 248 3.20 -17.10 -15.51
CA ASP A 248 1.73 -17.24 -15.27
C ASP A 248 0.91 -16.07 -14.68
N THR A 249 1.48 -15.30 -13.76
CA THR A 249 0.87 -14.14 -13.09
C THR A 249 0.57 -12.96 -14.02
N ILE A 250 1.20 -12.85 -15.19
CA ILE A 250 0.85 -11.80 -16.17
C ILE A 250 -0.56 -12.03 -16.71
N ARG A 251 -0.96 -13.30 -16.91
CA ARG A 251 -2.31 -13.62 -17.39
C ARG A 251 -3.33 -13.24 -16.32
N GLU A 252 -3.08 -13.62 -15.08
CA GLU A 252 -3.93 -13.24 -13.94
C GLU A 252 -4.01 -11.72 -13.76
N LYS A 253 -2.87 -11.02 -13.84
CA LYS A 253 -2.83 -9.56 -13.72
C LYS A 253 -3.50 -8.86 -14.90
N ASN A 254 -3.29 -9.34 -16.13
CA ASN A 254 -3.99 -8.80 -17.31
C ASN A 254 -5.49 -9.03 -17.20
N MET A 255 -5.90 -10.21 -16.72
CA MET A 255 -7.29 -10.55 -16.46
C MET A 255 -7.88 -9.68 -15.34
N GLU A 256 -7.15 -9.41 -14.26
CA GLU A 256 -7.55 -8.47 -13.20
C GLU A 256 -7.72 -7.05 -13.74
N ILE A 257 -6.79 -6.58 -14.58
CA ILE A 257 -6.89 -5.28 -15.25
C ILE A 257 -8.11 -5.23 -16.19
N LEU A 258 -8.35 -6.31 -16.94
CA LEU A 258 -9.51 -6.45 -17.83
C LEU A 258 -10.82 -6.48 -17.04
N TYR A 259 -10.90 -7.21 -15.93
CA TYR A 259 -12.08 -7.18 -15.06
C TYR A 259 -12.31 -5.79 -14.46
N ALA A 260 -11.26 -5.13 -13.96
CA ALA A 260 -11.37 -3.76 -13.46
C ALA A 260 -11.77 -2.76 -14.57
N ALA A 261 -11.34 -3.00 -15.80
CA ALA A 261 -11.74 -2.20 -16.96
C ALA A 261 -13.20 -2.47 -17.36
N ILE A 262 -13.65 -3.72 -17.35
CA ILE A 262 -15.03 -4.12 -17.62
C ILE A 262 -15.98 -3.47 -16.60
N GLU A 263 -15.66 -3.56 -15.31
CA GLU A 263 -16.45 -2.94 -14.22
C GLU A 263 -16.58 -1.41 -14.35
N LYS A 264 -15.57 -0.74 -14.92
CA LYS A 264 -15.53 0.72 -15.08
C LYS A 264 -15.97 1.20 -16.46
N SER A 265 -16.20 0.30 -17.41
CA SER A 265 -16.49 0.64 -18.81
C SER A 265 -17.98 0.90 -19.07
N PRO A 266 -18.31 1.77 -20.05
CA PRO A 266 -19.68 1.94 -20.52
C PRO A 266 -20.25 0.64 -21.13
N PRO A 267 -21.57 0.40 -21.06
CA PRO A 267 -22.20 -0.85 -21.52
C PRO A 267 -21.90 -1.24 -22.97
N GLU A 268 -21.58 -0.28 -23.84
CA GLU A 268 -21.27 -0.48 -25.27
C GLU A 268 -19.89 -1.12 -25.51
N ALA A 269 -18.92 -0.89 -24.60
CA ALA A 269 -17.56 -1.44 -24.72
C ALA A 269 -17.38 -2.78 -23.99
N VAL A 270 -18.33 -3.13 -23.10
CA VAL A 270 -18.34 -4.39 -22.35
C VAL A 270 -18.26 -5.62 -23.28
N PRO A 271 -19.01 -5.70 -24.40
CA PRO A 271 -18.91 -6.81 -25.35
C PRO A 271 -17.51 -7.06 -25.88
N THR A 272 -16.84 -6.02 -26.36
CA THR A 272 -15.50 -6.11 -26.96
C THR A 272 -14.44 -6.44 -25.93
N LEU A 273 -14.52 -5.83 -24.74
CA LEU A 273 -13.60 -6.12 -23.63
C LEU A 273 -13.79 -7.54 -23.07
N LEU A 274 -15.04 -8.05 -23.07
CA LEU A 274 -15.33 -9.41 -22.65
C LEU A 274 -14.78 -10.44 -23.63
N ILE A 275 -14.90 -10.21 -24.94
CA ILE A 275 -14.27 -11.05 -25.98
C ILE A 275 -12.75 -11.08 -25.79
N ALA A 276 -12.12 -9.91 -25.62
CA ALA A 276 -10.68 -9.81 -25.40
C ALA A 276 -10.23 -10.49 -24.08
N ALA A 277 -11.05 -10.42 -23.02
CA ALA A 277 -10.79 -11.12 -21.77
C ALA A 277 -10.88 -12.65 -21.93
N PHE A 278 -11.86 -13.14 -22.70
CA PHE A 278 -11.99 -14.56 -23.01
C PHE A 278 -10.84 -15.08 -23.87
N GLU A 279 -10.35 -14.29 -24.82
CA GLU A 279 -9.17 -14.63 -25.63
C GLU A 279 -7.89 -14.75 -24.80
N MET A 280 -7.76 -13.97 -23.73
CA MET A 280 -6.64 -14.06 -22.78
C MET A 280 -6.79 -15.16 -21.72
N SER A 281 -7.98 -15.77 -21.58
CA SER A 281 -8.26 -16.79 -20.55
C SER A 281 -7.91 -18.21 -20.99
N ASP A 282 -7.39 -19.02 -20.06
CA ASP A 282 -7.08 -20.45 -20.28
C ASP A 282 -8.33 -21.35 -20.09
N LEU A 283 -9.41 -21.05 -20.79
CA LEU A 283 -10.62 -21.88 -20.76
C LEU A 283 -10.52 -23.05 -21.76
N PRO A 284 -10.85 -24.29 -21.36
CA PRO A 284 -11.02 -25.37 -22.32
C PRO A 284 -12.17 -25.04 -23.28
N ASN A 285 -11.98 -25.27 -24.59
CA ASN A 285 -12.92 -24.94 -25.68
C ASN A 285 -13.15 -23.43 -25.94
N LYS A 286 -12.09 -22.63 -25.84
CA LYS A 286 -12.10 -21.17 -26.14
C LYS A 286 -12.72 -20.80 -27.50
N GLU A 287 -12.42 -21.55 -28.56
CA GLU A 287 -12.88 -21.24 -29.93
C GLU A 287 -14.39 -21.38 -30.05
N LEU A 288 -14.95 -22.40 -29.41
CA LEU A 288 -16.38 -22.70 -29.42
C LEU A 288 -17.19 -21.70 -28.57
N LEU A 289 -16.58 -21.17 -27.50
CA LEU A 289 -17.16 -20.10 -26.70
C LEU A 289 -17.13 -18.75 -27.43
N LEU A 290 -16.02 -18.44 -28.11
CA LEU A 290 -15.89 -17.24 -28.93
C LEU A 290 -16.86 -17.25 -30.12
N GLU A 291 -17.01 -18.39 -30.80
CA GLU A 291 -17.96 -18.58 -31.89
C GLU A 291 -19.42 -18.41 -31.44
N LYS A 292 -19.74 -18.78 -30.19
CA LYS A 292 -21.07 -18.58 -29.60
C LYS A 292 -21.30 -17.16 -29.06
N LEU A 293 -20.26 -16.48 -28.60
CA LEU A 293 -20.33 -15.11 -28.07
C LEU A 293 -20.34 -14.04 -29.16
N LYS A 294 -19.61 -14.24 -30.26
CA LYS A 294 -19.59 -13.35 -31.44
C LYS A 294 -20.98 -12.98 -31.99
N PRO A 295 -21.93 -13.92 -32.22
CA PRO A 295 -23.26 -13.59 -32.70
C PRO A 295 -24.15 -12.93 -31.63
N ILE A 296 -23.88 -13.15 -30.33
CA ILE A 296 -24.62 -12.53 -29.22
C ILE A 296 -24.20 -11.06 -29.03
N LEU A 297 -22.97 -10.72 -29.43
CA LEU A 297 -22.34 -9.41 -29.22
C LEU A 297 -22.31 -8.53 -30.49
N GLY A 298 -22.85 -9.01 -31.62
CA GLY A 298 -23.11 -8.20 -32.81
C GLY A 298 -21.90 -7.82 -33.66
N ILE A 299 -20.77 -8.53 -33.54
CA ILE A 299 -19.54 -8.25 -34.33
C ILE A 299 -19.28 -9.45 -35.25
N GLU A 300 -19.49 -9.26 -36.55
CA GLU A 300 -19.17 -10.27 -37.56
C GLU A 300 -17.64 -10.46 -37.68
N PRO A 301 -17.13 -11.70 -37.78
CA PRO A 301 -15.72 -11.96 -38.01
C PRO A 301 -15.35 -11.59 -39.45
N GLU A 302 -14.58 -10.52 -39.61
CA GLU A 302 -13.92 -10.17 -40.87
C GLU A 302 -12.82 -11.23 -41.12
N ASN A 303 -13.14 -12.24 -41.94
CA ASN A 303 -12.16 -13.22 -42.38
C ASN A 303 -11.18 -12.55 -43.36
N GLU A 304 -9.93 -12.41 -42.91
CA GLU A 304 -8.78 -12.07 -43.75
C GLU A 304 -8.52 -13.24 -44.72
N ASP A 305 -9.10 -13.20 -45.94
CA ASP A 305 -8.55 -13.77 -47.18
C ASP A 305 -9.58 -13.68 -48.32
N ILE A 306 -9.77 -12.51 -48.93
CA ILE A 306 -10.52 -12.40 -50.21
C ILE A 306 -9.85 -11.38 -51.15
N THR A 307 -9.57 -11.84 -52.37
CA THR A 307 -8.89 -11.15 -53.48
C THR A 307 -9.61 -9.85 -53.90
N ALA A 308 -8.86 -8.83 -54.32
CA ALA A 308 -9.31 -7.44 -54.53
C ALA A 308 -10.41 -7.22 -55.61
N GLU A 309 -10.74 -8.22 -56.42
CA GLU A 309 -11.75 -8.11 -57.47
C GLU A 309 -13.14 -8.57 -57.01
N GLU A 310 -13.25 -9.59 -56.15
CA GLU A 310 -14.52 -10.01 -55.54
C GLU A 310 -15.01 -9.00 -54.50
N LYS A 311 -14.10 -8.27 -53.84
CA LYS A 311 -14.44 -7.13 -52.97
C LYS A 311 -15.23 -6.04 -53.70
N LYS A 312 -15.00 -5.80 -55.00
CA LYS A 312 -15.73 -4.74 -55.73
C LYS A 312 -17.15 -5.15 -56.07
N GLN A 313 -17.38 -6.42 -56.39
CA GLN A 313 -18.72 -6.93 -56.68
C GLN A 313 -19.53 -7.09 -55.40
N GLN A 314 -18.94 -7.61 -54.32
CA GLN A 314 -19.60 -7.68 -53.02
C GLN A 314 -19.86 -6.29 -52.42
N VAL A 315 -18.98 -5.31 -52.59
CA VAL A 315 -19.23 -3.93 -52.12
C VAL A 315 -20.36 -3.25 -52.91
N LEU A 316 -20.52 -3.53 -54.21
CA LEU A 316 -21.63 -3.01 -55.02
C LEU A 316 -22.97 -3.64 -54.64
N GLU A 317 -22.99 -4.97 -54.45
CA GLU A 317 -24.18 -5.70 -54.03
C GLU A 317 -24.55 -5.39 -52.57
N GLN A 318 -23.57 -5.21 -51.68
CA GLN A 318 -23.75 -4.69 -50.33
C GLN A 318 -24.21 -3.22 -50.34
N LEU A 319 -23.74 -2.37 -51.26
CA LEU A 319 -24.21 -0.98 -51.37
C LEU A 319 -25.68 -0.90 -51.80
N GLU A 320 -26.13 -1.79 -52.68
CA GLU A 320 -27.54 -1.87 -53.09
C GLU A 320 -28.42 -2.47 -51.99
N ALA A 321 -27.99 -3.56 -51.35
CA ALA A 321 -28.69 -4.13 -50.20
C ALA A 321 -28.72 -3.17 -49.00
N HIS A 322 -27.65 -2.39 -48.79
CA HIS A 322 -27.57 -1.40 -47.71
C HIS A 322 -28.42 -0.16 -48.02
N LYS A 323 -28.61 0.22 -49.30
CA LYS A 323 -29.57 1.28 -49.66
C LYS A 323 -31.02 0.84 -49.46
N GLU A 324 -31.37 -0.40 -49.80
CA GLU A 324 -32.71 -0.93 -49.55
C GLU A 324 -32.96 -1.12 -48.04
N GLN A 325 -31.97 -1.64 -47.30
CA GLN A 325 -32.04 -1.68 -45.83
C GLN A 325 -32.11 -0.29 -45.21
N GLN A 326 -31.34 0.70 -45.67
CA GLN A 326 -31.44 2.06 -45.15
C GLN A 326 -32.81 2.70 -45.42
N GLN A 327 -33.45 2.39 -46.55
CA GLN A 327 -34.81 2.88 -46.82
C GLN A 327 -35.85 2.18 -45.94
N MET A 328 -35.70 0.88 -45.70
CA MET A 328 -36.59 0.11 -44.83
C MET A 328 -36.38 0.48 -43.35
N VAL A 329 -35.13 0.66 -42.93
CA VAL A 329 -34.73 1.13 -41.59
C VAL A 329 -35.18 2.57 -41.39
N ALA A 330 -35.06 3.46 -42.38
CA ALA A 330 -35.59 4.83 -42.25
C ALA A 330 -37.12 4.88 -42.12
N GLN A 331 -37.85 3.97 -42.77
CA GLN A 331 -39.31 3.84 -42.58
C GLN A 331 -39.65 3.29 -41.19
N LEU A 332 -38.93 2.26 -40.73
CA LEU A 332 -39.10 1.67 -39.40
C LEU A 332 -38.64 2.62 -38.28
N GLU A 333 -37.62 3.45 -38.49
CA GLU A 333 -37.16 4.48 -37.58
C GLU A 333 -38.16 5.64 -37.51
N MET A 334 -38.80 6.00 -38.64
CA MET A 334 -39.87 7.00 -38.64
C MET A 334 -41.12 6.51 -37.91
N GLU A 335 -41.48 5.23 -38.02
CA GLU A 335 -42.56 4.62 -37.22
C GLU A 335 -42.15 4.43 -35.75
N GLY A 336 -40.91 4.01 -35.50
CA GLY A 336 -40.33 3.88 -34.16
C GLY A 336 -40.22 5.22 -33.43
N MET A 337 -39.82 6.29 -34.11
CA MET A 337 -39.83 7.65 -33.56
C MET A 337 -41.25 8.11 -33.24
N LYS A 338 -42.25 7.80 -34.07
CA LYS A 338 -43.65 8.13 -33.76
C LYS A 338 -44.15 7.36 -32.54
N ALA A 339 -43.82 6.08 -32.41
CA ALA A 339 -44.16 5.27 -31.26
C ALA A 339 -43.43 5.76 -29.98
N GLN A 340 -42.15 6.11 -30.07
CA GLN A 340 -41.39 6.70 -28.97
C GLN A 340 -41.91 8.08 -28.57
N LEU A 341 -42.34 8.91 -29.54
CA LEU A 341 -42.95 10.20 -29.25
C LEU A 341 -44.28 10.03 -28.50
N GLN A 342 -45.09 9.03 -28.86
CA GLN A 342 -46.32 8.69 -28.16
C GLN A 342 -46.05 8.13 -26.75
N GLU A 343 -45.07 7.23 -26.60
CA GLU A 343 -44.65 6.77 -25.26
C GLU A 343 -44.11 7.90 -24.39
N ALA A 344 -43.32 8.81 -24.97
CA ALA A 344 -42.78 9.96 -24.26
C ALA A 344 -43.89 10.94 -23.84
N GLN A 345 -44.91 11.12 -24.68
CA GLN A 345 -46.10 11.90 -24.32
C GLN A 345 -46.90 11.24 -23.20
N LEU A 346 -47.07 9.91 -23.22
CA LEU A 346 -47.74 9.16 -22.15
C LEU A 346 -46.96 9.21 -20.83
N LYS A 347 -45.63 9.00 -20.87
CA LYS A 347 -44.77 9.13 -19.69
C LYS A 347 -44.77 10.55 -19.14
N ASN A 348 -44.77 11.57 -20.01
CA ASN A 348 -44.90 12.96 -19.57
C ASN A 348 -46.26 13.23 -18.90
N ALA A 349 -47.36 12.69 -19.43
CA ALA A 349 -48.67 12.79 -18.79
C ALA A 349 -48.71 12.06 -17.43
N GLU A 350 -48.11 10.87 -17.32
CA GLU A 350 -47.97 10.17 -16.05
C GLU A 350 -47.13 10.95 -15.03
N THR A 351 -46.03 11.59 -15.47
CA THR A 351 -45.22 12.43 -14.58
C THR A 351 -45.96 13.68 -14.13
N GLN A 352 -46.79 14.29 -14.99
CA GLN A 352 -47.64 15.41 -14.61
C GLN A 352 -48.70 14.98 -13.58
N LEU A 353 -49.30 13.81 -13.74
CA LEU A 353 -50.24 13.26 -12.75
C LEU A 353 -49.54 12.98 -11.41
N LYS A 354 -48.34 12.39 -11.43
CA LYS A 354 -47.54 12.17 -10.20
C LYS A 354 -47.11 13.48 -9.54
N MET A 355 -46.81 14.53 -10.32
CA MET A 355 -46.54 15.86 -9.78
C MET A 355 -47.77 16.44 -9.07
N ILE A 356 -48.96 16.34 -9.67
CA ILE A 356 -50.21 16.79 -9.04
C ILE A 356 -50.50 16.00 -7.76
N GLU A 357 -50.26 14.68 -7.74
CA GLU A 357 -50.40 13.87 -6.52
C GLU A 357 -49.38 14.26 -5.43
N LEU A 358 -48.15 14.58 -5.81
CA LEU A 358 -47.12 15.05 -4.89
C LEU A 358 -47.44 16.44 -4.33
N GLU A 359 -47.90 17.36 -5.17
CA GLU A 359 -48.37 18.69 -4.74
C GLU A 359 -49.54 18.56 -3.75
N ALA A 360 -50.49 17.66 -4.00
CA ALA A 360 -51.58 17.39 -3.08
C ALA A 360 -51.10 16.81 -1.74
N LYS A 361 -50.06 15.95 -1.74
CA LYS A 361 -49.43 15.44 -0.51
C LYS A 361 -48.66 16.52 0.24
N ILE A 362 -47.94 17.39 -0.47
CA ILE A 362 -47.24 18.54 0.10
C ILE A 362 -48.24 19.49 0.76
N ALA A 363 -49.37 19.79 0.11
CA ALA A 363 -50.42 20.63 0.67
C ALA A 363 -51.00 20.07 1.97
N LYS A 364 -51.20 18.74 2.06
CA LYS A 364 -51.61 18.09 3.32
C LYS A 364 -50.56 18.20 4.41
N LEU A 365 -49.30 17.95 4.08
CA LEU A 365 -48.19 18.09 5.05
C LEU A 365 -48.05 19.54 5.54
N VAL A 366 -48.20 20.53 4.68
CA VAL A 366 -48.18 21.95 5.08
C VAL A 366 -49.33 22.27 6.03
N ALA A 367 -50.54 21.78 5.76
CA ALA A 367 -51.68 21.95 6.66
C ALA A 367 -51.46 21.28 8.03
N ASP A 368 -50.90 20.07 8.05
CA ASP A 368 -50.54 19.38 9.30
C ASP A 368 -49.47 20.15 10.07
N THR A 369 -48.43 20.68 9.39
CA THR A 369 -47.42 21.50 10.06
C THR A 369 -48.00 22.79 10.64
N GLN A 370 -48.93 23.45 9.95
CA GLN A 370 -49.61 24.63 10.48
C GLN A 370 -50.46 24.31 11.71
N GLN A 371 -51.16 23.17 11.73
CA GLN A 371 -51.84 22.73 12.95
C GLN A 371 -50.87 22.47 14.11
N THR A 372 -49.71 21.86 13.85
CA THR A 372 -48.72 21.65 14.91
C THR A 372 -48.15 22.96 15.44
N VAL A 373 -47.90 23.96 14.59
CA VAL A 373 -47.40 25.27 15.01
C VAL A 373 -48.44 25.99 15.89
N VAL A 374 -49.71 26.00 15.47
CA VAL A 374 -50.79 26.59 16.28
C VAL A 374 -50.93 25.89 17.63
N ASN A 375 -50.83 24.55 17.67
CA ASN A 375 -50.87 23.82 18.94
C ASN A 375 -49.66 24.11 19.83
N THR A 376 -48.47 24.34 19.26
CA THR A 376 -47.30 24.75 20.05
C THR A 376 -47.41 26.18 20.55
N GLU A 377 -47.96 27.11 19.76
CA GLU A 377 -48.21 28.48 20.21
C GLU A 377 -49.19 28.50 21.40
N LEU A 378 -50.30 27.76 21.30
CA LEU A 378 -51.25 27.62 22.41
C LEU A 378 -50.63 26.98 23.67
N ALA A 379 -49.66 26.08 23.52
CA ALA A 379 -48.95 25.48 24.65
C ALA A 379 -47.98 26.46 25.32
N VAL A 380 -47.35 27.34 24.54
CA VAL A 380 -46.50 28.43 25.06
C VAL A 380 -47.36 29.46 25.80
N ASP A 381 -48.48 29.88 25.22
CA ASP A 381 -49.43 30.80 25.88
C ASP A 381 -49.97 30.20 27.20
N GLY A 382 -50.22 28.89 27.22
CA GLY A 382 -50.61 28.17 28.44
C GLY A 382 -49.52 28.21 29.52
N HIS A 383 -48.25 28.04 29.13
CA HIS A 383 -47.12 28.15 30.05
C HIS A 383 -46.92 29.59 30.57
N GLU A 384 -47.14 30.61 29.75
CA GLU A 384 -47.10 32.01 30.21
C GLU A 384 -48.14 32.28 31.29
N LEU A 385 -49.38 31.78 31.11
CA LEU A 385 -50.43 31.91 32.13
C LEU A 385 -50.09 31.19 33.44
N ASP A 386 -49.42 30.03 33.37
CA ASP A 386 -48.95 29.32 34.56
C ASP A 386 -47.84 30.10 35.29
N VAL A 387 -46.96 30.78 34.55
CA VAL A 387 -45.94 31.67 35.13
C VAL A 387 -46.59 32.88 35.80
N ASP A 388 -47.52 33.56 35.12
CA ASP A 388 -48.25 34.70 35.69
C ASP A 388 -48.98 34.32 36.98
N LYS A 389 -49.57 33.12 37.02
CA LYS A 389 -50.23 32.60 38.23
C LYS A 389 -49.23 32.38 39.37
N HIS A 390 -48.04 31.87 39.06
CA HIS A 390 -47.00 31.71 40.07
C HIS A 390 -46.47 33.06 40.57
N GLU A 391 -46.35 34.08 39.72
CA GLU A 391 -46.02 35.43 40.16
C GLU A 391 -47.08 35.99 41.12
N LEU A 392 -48.37 35.82 40.81
CA LEU A 392 -49.45 36.21 41.72
C LEU A 392 -49.43 35.44 43.06
N ASP A 393 -49.09 34.15 43.04
CA ASP A 393 -48.95 33.36 44.27
C ASP A 393 -47.77 33.85 45.12
N ILE A 394 -46.67 34.28 44.48
CA ILE A 394 -45.52 34.90 45.17
C ILE A 394 -45.92 36.24 45.78
N ASP A 395 -46.57 37.13 45.02
CA ASP A 395 -47.04 38.43 45.50
C ASP A 395 -47.98 38.27 46.71
N LYS A 396 -48.85 37.26 46.65
CA LYS A 396 -49.73 36.92 47.77
C LYS A 396 -48.96 36.45 49.00
N HIS A 397 -47.93 35.62 48.80
CA HIS A 397 -47.05 35.21 49.88
C HIS A 397 -46.27 36.37 50.49
N GLU A 398 -45.82 37.34 49.69
CA GLU A 398 -45.20 38.57 50.19
C GLU A 398 -46.18 39.39 51.04
N LEU A 399 -47.42 39.56 50.57
CA LEU A 399 -48.48 40.20 51.35
C LEU A 399 -48.78 39.46 52.67
N ASP A 400 -48.82 38.12 52.65
CA ASP A 400 -49.03 37.33 53.88
C ASP A 400 -47.86 37.50 54.87
N ILE A 401 -46.62 37.63 54.37
CA ILE A 401 -45.44 37.93 55.20
C ILE A 401 -45.56 39.34 55.80
N ASP A 402 -45.95 40.33 55.01
CA ASP A 402 -46.14 41.71 55.47
C ASP A 402 -47.25 41.79 56.53
N ILE A 403 -48.37 41.11 56.33
CA ILE A 403 -49.45 40.99 57.32
C ILE A 403 -48.92 40.33 58.61
N ALA A 404 -48.15 39.24 58.50
CA ALA A 404 -47.56 38.58 59.65
C ALA A 404 -46.56 39.48 60.41
N GLN A 405 -45.82 40.35 59.71
CA GLN A 405 -44.95 41.34 60.35
C GLN A 405 -45.76 42.40 61.10
N VAL A 406 -46.88 42.86 60.53
CA VAL A 406 -47.80 43.80 61.21
C VAL A 406 -48.43 43.16 62.44
N ASP A 407 -48.90 41.91 62.35
CA ASP A 407 -49.45 41.16 63.49
C ASP A 407 -48.40 40.94 64.60
N ALA A 408 -47.13 40.72 64.23
CA ALA A 408 -46.03 40.60 65.19
C ALA A 408 -45.73 41.94 65.90
N LEU A 409 -45.86 43.07 65.18
CA LEU A 409 -45.73 44.41 65.76
C LEU A 409 -46.90 44.72 66.70
N GLU A 410 -48.15 44.37 66.36
CA GLU A 410 -49.30 44.54 67.24
C GLU A 410 -49.18 43.69 68.52
N LYS A 411 -48.74 42.43 68.42
CA LYS A 411 -48.46 41.59 69.60
C LYS A 411 -47.30 42.12 70.44
N GLY A 412 -46.32 42.79 69.84
CA GLY A 412 -45.25 43.49 70.55
C GLY A 412 -45.77 44.68 71.38
N VAL A 413 -46.77 45.40 70.87
CA VAL A 413 -47.42 46.53 71.58
C VAL A 413 -48.28 46.04 72.75
N ASP A 414 -48.97 44.91 72.60
CA ASP A 414 -49.77 44.32 73.68
C ASP A 414 -48.94 43.77 74.86
N VAL A 415 -47.68 43.39 74.63
CA VAL A 415 -46.74 43.02 75.70
C VAL A 415 -46.19 44.25 76.43
N ALA A 416 -46.01 45.38 75.73
CA ALA A 416 -45.54 46.62 76.34
C ALA A 416 -46.56 47.23 77.34
N LEU A 417 -47.86 47.15 77.05
CA LEU A 417 -48.92 47.74 77.90
C LEU A 417 -49.21 46.97 79.21
N LYS A 418 -48.66 45.76 79.40
CA LYS A 418 -48.80 45.00 80.67
C LYS A 418 -47.64 45.20 81.65
N SER A 419 -46.63 46.01 81.31
CA SER A 419 -45.37 46.09 82.07
C SER A 419 -45.11 47.41 82.83
N GLU A 420 -46.01 48.41 82.77
CA GLU A 420 -45.86 49.65 83.54
C GLU A 420 -46.88 49.75 84.69
N GLY A 421 -46.65 48.93 85.71
CA GLY A 421 -47.30 49.01 87.01
C GLY A 421 -46.41 48.37 88.07
N GLY A 422 -45.49 49.13 88.66
CA GLY A 422 -44.61 48.60 89.72
C GLY A 422 -43.32 49.39 89.91
N ASN A 423 -43.36 50.29 90.87
CA ASN A 423 -42.32 51.21 91.31
C ASN A 423 -41.16 50.49 92.04
N GLY A 424 -39.94 51.02 91.95
CA GLY A 424 -38.99 50.92 93.07
C GLY A 424 -37.60 50.33 92.80
N ASP A 425 -36.63 51.23 92.87
CA ASP A 425 -35.40 51.10 93.67
C ASP A 425 -34.25 50.15 93.25
N LYS A 426 -33.08 50.80 93.15
CA LYS A 426 -31.75 50.39 93.65
C LYS A 426 -30.86 49.44 92.82
N GLN A 427 -29.73 50.04 92.43
CA GLN A 427 -28.36 49.64 92.80
C GLN A 427 -27.97 48.15 92.69
N ALA A 428 -26.97 47.96 91.82
CA ALA A 428 -25.67 47.37 92.16
C ALA A 428 -25.54 45.84 92.36
N THR A 429 -24.54 45.33 91.62
CA THR A 429 -23.56 44.29 91.96
C THR A 429 -23.89 42.81 91.84
N GLY A 430 -22.89 42.12 91.26
CA GLY A 430 -22.60 40.68 91.42
C GLY A 430 -23.11 39.83 90.27
N ASN A 431 -22.42 38.82 89.79
CA ASN A 431 -21.10 38.25 90.04
C ASN A 431 -21.01 37.04 89.09
N ALA A 432 -19.78 36.66 88.72
CA ALA A 432 -19.38 35.32 88.23
C ALA A 432 -19.96 34.80 86.90
#